data_AF-A0A0B5GT68-F1
#
_entry.id   AF-A0A0B5GT68-F1
#
_cell.length_a   1.000
_cell.length_b   1.000
_cell.length_c   1.000
_cell.angle_alpha   90.00
_cell.angle_beta   90.00
_cell.angle_gamma   90.00
#
_symmetry.space_group_name_H-M   'P 1'
#
loop_
_entity.id
_entity.type
_entity.pdbx_description
1 polymer ?
#
loop_
_entity_poly.entity_id
_entity_poly.type
_entity_poly.pdbx_seq_one_letter_code
_entity_poly.pdbx_strand_id
1 'polypeptide(L)'
;MAEFTVAVSDPEDGHTYQIDVDGQDANRFIGRELGDEVDGGAVGLDGYTLELTGGSDTSGRPMRPDVRGVMTKEIMSDGGVGFKPTTDGERKRITVRGREVSDDTRQINAKITARGSDDVAELLGDDDE
;
A
#
# COMPACT_ATOMS: atom_id res chain seq x y z
N MET A 1 -14.90 2.95 10.97
CA MET A 1 -13.51 2.59 11.29
C MET A 1 -12.85 2.29 9.96
N ALA A 2 -11.60 2.70 9.78
CA ALA A 2 -10.87 2.37 8.57
C ALA A 2 -10.75 0.84 8.45
N GLU A 3 -11.03 0.33 7.25
CA GLU A 3 -10.90 -1.08 6.88
C GLU A 3 -10.24 -1.10 5.51
N PHE A 4 -9.06 -1.70 5.43
CA PHE A 4 -8.35 -1.89 4.17
C PHE A 4 -7.50 -3.15 4.22
N THR A 5 -7.24 -3.71 3.04
CA THR A 5 -6.37 -4.87 2.89
C THR A 5 -4.92 -4.39 2.75
N VAL A 6 -4.00 -4.98 3.51
CA VAL A 6 -2.56 -4.74 3.37
C VAL A 6 -1.94 -5.92 2.64
N ALA A 7 -1.41 -5.67 1.45
CA ALA A 7 -0.60 -6.63 0.71
C ALA A 7 0.86 -6.49 1.15
N VAL A 8 1.33 -7.45 1.94
CA VAL A 8 2.70 -7.50 2.47
C VAL A 8 3.54 -8.38 1.58
N SER A 9 4.55 -7.80 0.93
CA SER A 9 5.49 -8.52 0.08
C SER A 9 6.79 -8.83 0.83
N ASP A 10 7.20 -10.10 0.77
CA ASP A 10 8.54 -10.53 1.15
C ASP A 10 9.45 -10.52 -0.09
N PRO A 11 10.47 -9.63 -0.15
CA PRO A 11 11.35 -9.54 -1.31
C PRO A 11 12.34 -10.71 -1.44
N GLU A 12 12.63 -11.46 -0.38
CA GLU A 12 13.59 -12.57 -0.45
C GLU A 12 12.90 -13.87 -0.86
N ASP A 13 11.71 -14.12 -0.30
CA ASP A 13 10.91 -15.30 -0.61
C ASP A 13 10.02 -15.09 -1.86
N GLY A 14 9.78 -13.85 -2.25
CA GLY A 14 8.98 -13.48 -3.43
C GLY A 14 7.47 -13.71 -3.24
N HIS A 15 7.04 -14.07 -2.03
CA HIS A 15 5.64 -14.25 -1.67
C HIS A 15 4.98 -12.92 -1.27
N THR A 16 3.65 -12.86 -1.40
CA THR A 16 2.85 -11.73 -0.96
C THR A 16 1.63 -12.25 -0.21
N TYR A 17 1.44 -11.74 1.00
CA TYR A 17 0.35 -12.10 1.89
C TYR A 17 -0.65 -10.96 1.94
N GLN A 18 -1.94 -11.26 1.88
CA GLN A 18 -3.01 -10.27 1.96
C GLN A 18 -3.66 -10.36 3.33
N ILE A 19 -3.54 -9.32 4.12
CA ILE A 19 -4.10 -9.26 5.47
C ILE A 19 -5.16 -8.16 5.50
N ASP A 20 -6.37 -8.50 5.88
CA ASP A 20 -7.39 -7.51 6.18
C ASP A 20 -7.12 -6.91 7.57
N VAL A 21 -6.97 -5.59 7.64
CA VAL A 21 -6.77 -4.87 8.90
C VAL A 21 -7.93 -3.94 9.17
N ASP A 22 -8.39 -3.94 10.41
CA ASP A 22 -9.49 -3.10 10.89
C ASP A 22 -9.17 -2.48 12.25
N GLY A 23 -10.08 -1.64 12.73
CA GLY A 23 -10.03 -1.10 14.09
C GLY A 23 -8.72 -0.38 14.44
N GLN A 24 -8.04 -0.88 15.47
CA GLN A 24 -6.81 -0.27 15.99
C GLN A 24 -5.61 -0.48 15.06
N ASP A 25 -5.56 -1.61 14.37
CA ASP A 25 -4.47 -1.97 13.46
C ASP A 25 -4.50 -1.09 12.21
N ALA A 26 -5.68 -0.87 11.64
CA ALA A 26 -5.87 0.07 10.54
C ALA A 26 -5.45 1.52 10.90
N ASN A 27 -5.74 1.98 12.12
CA ASN A 27 -5.38 3.33 12.57
C ASN A 27 -3.86 3.58 12.60
N ARG A 28 -3.02 2.54 12.65
CA ARG A 28 -1.55 2.71 12.62
C ARG A 28 -1.03 3.17 11.25
N PHE A 29 -1.79 2.93 10.17
CA PHE A 29 -1.44 3.35 8.82
C PHE A 29 -2.03 4.71 8.44
N ILE A 30 -3.13 5.14 9.08
CA ILE A 30 -3.77 6.42 8.76
C ILE A 30 -2.80 7.59 9.01
N GLY A 31 -2.71 8.51 8.04
CA GLY A 31 -1.80 9.65 8.09
C GLY A 31 -0.34 9.33 7.74
N ARG A 32 -0.02 8.07 7.41
CA ARG A 32 1.27 7.70 6.81
C ARG A 32 1.26 7.96 5.32
N GLU A 33 2.42 8.27 4.77
CA GLU A 33 2.62 8.52 3.35
C GLU A 33 3.35 7.36 2.67
N LEU A 34 3.16 7.21 1.35
CA LEU A 34 3.99 6.30 0.57
C LEU A 34 5.47 6.67 0.72
N GLY A 35 6.29 5.67 1.06
CA GLY A 35 7.70 5.78 1.41
C GLY A 35 7.98 5.74 2.91
N ASP A 36 6.94 5.86 3.76
CA ASP A 36 7.10 5.78 5.20
C ASP A 36 7.22 4.33 5.68
N GLU A 37 7.92 4.16 6.80
CA GLU A 37 8.06 2.90 7.52
C GLU A 37 7.01 2.78 8.64
N VAL A 38 6.46 1.58 8.79
CA VAL A 38 5.44 1.21 9.78
C VAL A 38 5.85 -0.10 10.45
N ASP A 39 5.50 -0.23 11.73
CA ASP A 39 5.72 -1.44 12.50
C ASP A 39 4.87 -2.61 11.97
N GLY A 40 5.51 -3.76 11.75
CA GLY A 40 4.89 -4.97 11.22
C GLY A 40 3.87 -5.62 12.15
N GLY A 41 3.86 -5.29 13.44
CA GLY A 41 2.88 -5.82 14.39
C GLY A 41 1.44 -5.45 14.02
N ALA A 42 1.23 -4.39 13.22
CA ALA A 42 -0.07 -4.01 12.70
C ALA A 42 -0.68 -5.04 11.72
N VAL A 43 0.12 -5.99 11.22
CA VAL A 43 -0.32 -7.07 10.32
C VAL A 43 0.06 -8.46 10.87
N GLY A 44 0.41 -8.58 12.16
CA GLY A 44 0.84 -9.85 12.76
C GLY A 44 2.32 -10.20 12.54
N LEU A 45 3.13 -9.27 12.03
CA LEU A 45 4.58 -9.43 11.88
C LEU A 45 5.34 -8.70 13.00
N ASP A 46 5.26 -9.21 14.22
CA ASP A 46 5.94 -8.62 15.36
C ASP A 46 7.47 -8.56 15.15
N GLY A 47 8.07 -7.39 15.37
CA GLY A 47 9.51 -7.17 15.19
C GLY A 47 9.95 -6.92 13.74
N TYR A 48 9.03 -6.92 12.78
CA TYR A 48 9.30 -6.54 11.40
C TYR A 48 9.07 -5.04 11.16
N THR A 49 9.72 -4.50 10.13
CA THR A 49 9.44 -3.15 9.61
C THR A 49 8.95 -3.24 8.17
N LEU A 50 7.89 -2.50 7.88
CA LEU A 50 7.24 -2.43 6.58
C LEU A 50 7.38 -1.03 5.97
N GLU A 51 7.76 -0.93 4.71
CA GLU A 51 7.71 0.32 3.94
C GLU A 51 6.46 0.35 3.04
N LEU A 52 5.71 1.45 3.08
CA LEU A 52 4.54 1.67 2.24
C LEU A 52 4.96 2.04 0.81
N THR A 53 4.69 1.17 -0.16
CA THR A 53 5.17 1.35 -1.54
C THR A 53 4.09 1.86 -2.50
N GLY A 54 2.82 1.58 -2.21
CA GLY A 54 1.70 1.96 -3.05
C GLY A 54 0.36 1.61 -2.44
N GLY A 55 -0.70 1.73 -3.25
CA GLY A 55 -2.05 1.40 -2.82
C GLY A 55 -3.11 1.89 -3.81
N SER A 56 -4.36 1.69 -3.44
CA SER A 56 -5.52 2.13 -4.21
C SER A 56 -6.62 2.64 -3.29
N ASP A 57 -7.45 3.53 -3.82
CA ASP A 57 -8.64 3.98 -3.13
C ASP A 57 -9.86 3.09 -3.42
N THR A 58 -10.97 3.35 -2.74
CA THR A 58 -12.25 2.64 -2.91
C THR A 58 -12.80 2.66 -4.34
N SER A 59 -12.37 3.60 -5.19
CA SER A 59 -12.76 3.68 -6.61
C SER A 59 -11.75 2.99 -7.54
N GLY A 60 -10.73 2.33 -6.99
CA GLY A 60 -9.65 1.67 -7.73
C GLY A 60 -8.63 2.64 -8.33
N ARG A 61 -8.64 3.93 -7.95
CA ARG A 61 -7.62 4.88 -8.41
C ARG A 61 -6.33 4.62 -7.65
N PRO A 62 -5.18 4.58 -8.34
CA PRO A 62 -3.92 4.31 -7.68
C PRO A 62 -3.47 5.50 -6.83
N MET A 63 -2.85 5.22 -5.69
CA MET A 63 -2.10 6.19 -4.91
C MET A 63 -0.78 6.50 -5.62
N ARG A 64 -0.40 7.78 -5.65
CA ARG A 64 0.77 8.24 -6.40
C ARG A 64 1.73 9.04 -5.52
N PRO A 65 3.02 8.66 -5.41
CA PRO A 65 3.96 9.22 -4.43
C PRO A 65 4.31 10.70 -4.64
N ASP A 66 4.19 11.22 -5.87
CA ASP A 66 4.40 12.64 -6.17
C ASP A 66 3.19 13.54 -5.88
N VAL A 67 2.03 12.97 -5.54
CA VAL A 67 0.81 13.72 -5.19
C VAL A 67 0.64 13.75 -3.68
N ARG A 68 0.72 14.94 -3.08
CA ARG A 68 0.63 15.12 -1.62
C ARG A 68 -0.80 15.07 -1.09
N GLY A 69 -0.93 14.65 0.17
CA GLY A 69 -2.17 14.64 0.95
C GLY A 69 -3.06 13.45 0.64
N VAL A 70 -4.25 13.46 1.25
CA VAL A 70 -5.23 12.36 1.12
C VAL A 70 -6.09 12.50 -0.12
N MET A 71 -6.38 13.72 -0.59
CA MET A 71 -7.40 13.95 -1.61
C MET A 71 -7.01 13.41 -2.99
N THR A 72 -8.01 13.22 -3.85
CA THR A 72 -7.78 12.93 -5.26
C THR A 72 -7.40 14.19 -6.03
N LYS A 73 -6.58 14.03 -7.07
CA LYS A 73 -6.13 15.14 -7.91
C LYS A 73 -6.14 14.74 -9.38
N GLU A 74 -6.63 15.64 -10.21
CA GLU A 74 -6.47 15.55 -11.66
C GLU A 74 -5.09 16.08 -12.06
N ILE A 75 -4.30 15.23 -12.70
CA ILE A 75 -2.96 15.56 -13.18
C ILE A 75 -2.84 15.23 -14.66
N MET A 76 -1.99 15.96 -15.37
CA MET A 76 -1.70 15.70 -16.77
C MET A 76 -0.47 14.78 -16.84
N SER A 77 -0.70 13.50 -17.15
CA SER A 77 0.33 12.45 -17.12
C SER A 77 0.76 12.09 -18.54
N ASP A 78 2.05 11.87 -18.73
CA ASP A 78 2.67 11.31 -19.94
C ASP A 78 2.96 9.81 -19.83
N GLY A 79 2.77 9.22 -18.64
CA GLY A 79 2.81 7.77 -18.40
C GLY A 79 2.95 7.43 -16.91
N GLY A 80 3.23 6.17 -16.60
CA GLY A 80 3.52 5.69 -15.24
C GLY A 80 2.30 5.23 -14.45
N VAL A 81 2.28 5.57 -13.16
CA VAL A 81 1.22 5.14 -12.22
C VAL A 81 -0.14 5.71 -12.64
N GLY A 82 -1.08 4.82 -12.94
CA GLY A 82 -2.44 5.16 -13.37
C GLY A 82 -2.61 5.51 -14.85
N PHE A 83 -1.53 5.48 -15.66
CA PHE A 83 -1.63 5.73 -17.10
C PHE A 83 -0.56 5.00 -17.90
N LYS A 84 -1.00 4.13 -18.82
CA LYS A 84 -0.15 3.49 -19.82
C LYS A 84 -0.41 4.16 -21.19
N PRO A 85 0.54 4.97 -21.70
CA PRO A 85 0.36 5.62 -23.00
C PRO A 85 0.38 4.58 -24.12
N THR A 86 -0.44 4.80 -25.16
CA THR A 86 -0.52 3.87 -26.31
C THR A 86 0.23 4.34 -27.54
N THR A 87 0.62 5.62 -27.58
CA THR A 87 1.38 6.24 -28.66
C THR A 87 2.43 7.17 -28.08
N ASP A 88 3.57 7.31 -28.76
CA ASP A 88 4.64 8.23 -28.38
C ASP A 88 4.13 9.68 -28.28
N GLY A 89 4.44 10.32 -27.15
CA GLY A 89 4.01 11.70 -26.85
C GLY A 89 2.55 11.83 -26.40
N GLU A 90 1.81 10.72 -26.22
CA GLU A 90 0.46 10.75 -25.66
C GLU A 90 0.47 11.28 -24.23
N ARG A 91 -0.38 12.27 -23.96
CA ARG A 91 -0.60 12.77 -22.61
C ARG A 91 -2.08 12.78 -22.30
N LYS A 92 -2.45 12.37 -21.09
CA LYS A 92 -3.84 12.28 -20.65
C LYS A 92 -4.01 12.90 -19.28
N ARG A 93 -5.11 13.64 -19.11
CA ARG A 93 -5.55 14.06 -17.78
C ARG A 93 -6.16 12.85 -17.08
N ILE A 94 -5.54 12.43 -15.98
CA ILE A 94 -5.99 11.30 -15.15
C ILE A 94 -6.25 11.78 -13.73
N THR A 95 -7.15 11.09 -13.04
CA THR A 95 -7.40 11.30 -11.61
C THR A 95 -6.66 10.24 -10.82
N VAL A 96 -5.83 10.67 -9.88
CA VAL A 96 -5.08 9.80 -8.97
C VAL A 96 -5.39 10.15 -7.52
N ARG A 97 -5.15 9.22 -6.59
CA ARG A 97 -5.21 9.49 -5.15
C ARG A 97 -3.84 10.01 -4.68
N GLY A 98 -3.85 10.91 -3.72
CA GLY A 98 -2.61 11.34 -3.06
C GLY A 98 -1.93 10.21 -2.30
N ARG A 99 -0.71 10.49 -1.84
CA ARG A 99 0.20 9.52 -1.23
C ARG A 99 -0.10 9.22 0.24
N GLU A 100 -0.95 10.01 0.89
CA GLU A 100 -1.28 9.82 2.30
C GLU A 100 -2.44 8.83 2.46
N VAL A 101 -2.29 7.88 3.36
CA VAL A 101 -3.29 6.85 3.68
C VAL A 101 -4.42 7.47 4.51
N SER A 102 -5.65 7.14 4.14
CA SER A 102 -6.87 7.70 4.73
C SER A 102 -8.00 6.68 4.76
N ASP A 103 -9.14 7.02 5.36
CA ASP A 103 -10.32 6.14 5.40
C ASP A 103 -10.87 5.76 4.02
N ASP A 104 -10.57 6.52 2.95
CA ASP A 104 -10.98 6.16 1.58
C ASP A 104 -10.00 5.18 0.89
N THR A 105 -8.91 4.78 1.55
CA THR A 105 -7.97 3.80 1.04
C THR A 105 -8.60 2.41 1.13
N ARG A 106 -8.55 1.63 0.04
CA ARG A 106 -9.05 0.24 0.03
C ARG A 106 -7.95 -0.79 0.18
N GLN A 107 -6.78 -0.52 -0.41
CA GLN A 107 -5.63 -1.41 -0.33
C GLN A 107 -4.34 -0.61 -0.15
N ILE A 108 -3.43 -1.15 0.66
CA ILE A 108 -2.06 -0.67 0.83
C ILE A 108 -1.11 -1.76 0.40
N ASN A 109 -0.06 -1.39 -0.34
CA ASN A 109 1.03 -2.29 -0.70
C ASN A 109 2.24 -1.95 0.16
N ALA A 110 2.72 -2.93 0.92
CA ALA A 110 3.86 -2.80 1.80
C ALA A 110 4.93 -3.83 1.44
N LYS A 111 6.20 -3.46 1.64
CA LYS A 111 7.34 -4.38 1.50
C LYS A 111 8.05 -4.50 2.84
N ILE A 112 8.55 -5.69 3.16
CA ILE A 112 9.40 -5.89 4.33
C ILE A 112 10.76 -5.23 4.08
N THR A 113 11.18 -4.31 4.96
CA THR A 113 12.50 -3.65 4.91
C THR A 113 13.45 -4.14 6.01
N ALA A 114 12.92 -4.53 7.17
CA ALA A 114 13.69 -5.15 8.24
C ALA A 114 12.96 -6.40 8.75
N ARG A 115 13.70 -7.52 8.85
CA ARG A 115 13.16 -8.79 9.33
C ARG A 115 13.19 -8.89 10.86
N GLY A 116 12.13 -9.49 11.40
CA GLY A 116 12.07 -9.95 12.78
C GLY A 116 12.79 -11.29 12.99
N SER A 117 12.52 -11.92 14.13
CA SER A 117 13.15 -13.17 14.56
C SER A 117 12.53 -14.43 13.94
N ASP A 118 11.22 -14.42 13.72
CA ASP A 118 10.41 -15.59 13.37
C ASP A 118 10.06 -15.58 11.88
N ASP A 119 9.89 -16.74 11.23
CA ASP A 119 9.68 -16.82 9.78
C ASP A 119 8.33 -16.21 9.36
N VAL A 120 8.36 -15.41 8.28
CA VAL A 120 7.16 -14.72 7.74
C VAL A 120 6.07 -15.72 7.35
N ALA A 121 6.46 -16.86 6.79
CA ALA A 121 5.53 -17.92 6.42
C ALA A 121 4.92 -18.63 7.63
N GLU A 122 5.57 -18.65 8.80
CA GLU A 122 4.98 -19.19 10.03
C GLU A 122 4.03 -18.17 10.69
N LEU A 123 4.33 -16.87 10.55
CA LEU A 123 3.51 -15.80 11.12
C LEU A 123 2.27 -15.47 10.27
N LEU A 124 2.38 -15.55 8.94
CA LEU A 124 1.35 -15.14 7.98
C LEU A 124 0.89 -16.25 7.04
N GLY A 125 1.56 -17.40 7.04
CA GLY A 125 1.15 -18.51 6.20
C GLY A 125 -0.21 -19.00 6.65
N ASP A 126 -1.18 -18.90 5.75
CA ASP A 126 -2.46 -19.57 5.88
C ASP A 126 -2.23 -21.07 6.18
N ASP A 127 -2.70 -21.54 7.34
CA ASP A 127 -3.31 -22.87 7.39
C ASP A 127 -4.42 -22.84 6.33
N ASP A 128 -4.19 -23.45 5.16
CA ASP A 128 -5.22 -23.65 4.13
C ASP A 128 -6.49 -24.27 4.77
N GLU A 129 -7.52 -23.46 5.04
CA GLU A 129 -8.91 -23.87 5.23
C GLU A 129 -9.87 -23.12 4.30
#